data_AF-A0A9D1RGC6-F1
#
_entry.id   AF-A0A9D1RGC6-F1
#
_cell.length_a   1.000
_cell.length_b   1.000
_cell.length_c   1.000
_cell.angle_alpha   90.00
_cell.angle_beta   90.00
_cell.angle_gamma   90.00
#
_symmetry.space_group_name_H-M   'P 1'
#
loop_
_entity.id
_entity.type
_entity.pdbx_description
1 polymer ?
#
loop_
_entity_poly.entity_id
_entity_poly.type
_entity_poly.pdbx_seq_one_letter_code
_entity_poly.pdbx_strand_id
1 'polypeptide(L)' 'MINRIALILNIIGGLNWGLIGLFKFDLVAWICGGQDSVIARIIYCLVGLAAIWCISLLFRRSVVEE' A
#
# COMPACT_ATOMS: atom_id res chain seq x y z
N MET A 1 -16.41 6.87 -4.39
CA MET A 1 -15.12 7.62 -4.35
C MET A 1 -14.05 6.90 -3.54
N ILE A 2 -14.37 6.35 -2.36
CA ILE A 2 -13.41 5.60 -1.51
C ILE A 2 -12.68 4.45 -2.25
N ASN A 3 -13.36 3.78 -3.18
CA ASN A 3 -12.79 2.67 -3.96
C ASN A 3 -11.60 3.11 -4.83
N ARG A 4 -11.62 4.32 -5.40
CA ARG A 4 -10.50 4.82 -6.21
C ARG A 4 -9.28 5.16 -5.35
N ILE A 5 -9.50 5.75 -4.17
CA ILE A 5 -8.43 6.08 -3.23
C ILE A 5 -7.75 4.80 -2.73
N ALA A 6 -8.52 3.77 -2.38
CA ALA A 6 -8.00 2.47 -1.97
C ALA A 6 -7.19 1.78 -3.09
N LEU A 7 -7.66 1.85 -4.34
CA LEU A 7 -6.97 1.27 -5.49
C LEU A 7 -5.64 1.99 -5.77
N ILE A 8 -5.62 3.32 -5.70
CA ILE A 8 -4.42 4.13 -5.85
C ILE A 8 -3.41 3.83 -4.74
N LEU A 9 -3.84 3.76 -3.48
CA LEU A 9 -2.94 3.41 -2.36
C LEU A 9 -2.37 1.99 -2.51
N ASN A 10 -3.18 1.04 -2.97
CA ASN A 10 -2.74 -0.34 -3.18
C ASN A 10 -1.74 -0.44 -4.34
N ILE A 11 -1.93 0.31 -5.44
CA ILE A 11 -0.96 0.39 -6.53
C ILE A 11 0.36 1.01 -6.03
N ILE A 12 0.31 2.10 -5.26
CA ILE A 12 1.51 2.74 -4.70
C ILE A 12 2.25 1.78 -3.76
N GLY A 13 1.53 1.05 -2.91
CA GLY A 13 2.10 0.04 -2.03
C GLY A 13 2.74 -1.12 -2.79
N GLY A 14 2.05 -1.65 -3.81
CA GLY A 14 2.56 -2.71 -4.68
C GLY A 14 3.78 -2.29 -5.49
N LEU A 15 3.82 -1.03 -5.96
CA LEU A 15 4.99 -0.48 -6.65
C LEU A 15 6.18 -0.39 -5.69
N ASN A 16 6.01 0.13 -4.48
CA ASN A 16 7.10 0.22 -3.49
C ASN A 16 7.64 -1.17 -3.12
N TRP A 17 6.76 -2.14 -2.87
CA TRP A 17 7.17 -3.53 -2.60
C TRP A 17 7.83 -4.20 -3.82
N GLY A 18 7.37 -3.90 -5.03
CA GLY A 18 8.01 -4.36 -6.27
C GLY A 18 9.42 -3.83 -6.43
N LEU A 19 9.65 -2.54 -6.13
CA LEU A 19 10.99 -1.94 -6.15
C LEU A 19 11.91 -2.54 -5.07
N ILE A 20 11.39 -2.82 -3.86
CA ILE A 20 12.14 -3.52 -2.80
C ILE A 20 12.49 -4.95 -3.23
N GLY A 21 11.56 -5.67 -3.88
CA GLY A 21 11.78 -7.06 -4.31
C GLY A 21 12.77 -7.21 -5.47
N LEU A 22 12.67 -6.34 -6.49
CA LEU A 22 13.53 -6.38 -7.68
C LEU A 22 14.89 -5.72 -7.47
N PHE A 23 14.91 -4.57 -6.81
CA PHE A 23 16.10 -3.71 -6.74
C PHE A 23 16.63 -3.51 -5.33
N LYS A 24 15.99 -4.10 -4.29
CA LYS A 24 16.26 -3.79 -2.88
C LYS A 24 16.19 -2.30 -2.55
N PHE A 25 15.44 -1.55 -3.36
CA PHE A 25 15.34 -0.11 -3.25
C PHE A 25 14.01 0.27 -2.63
N ASP A 26 14.08 0.89 -1.45
CA ASP A 26 12.91 1.34 -0.70
C ASP A 26 12.74 2.85 -0.87
N LEU A 27 11.79 3.24 -1.72
CA LEU A 27 11.52 4.64 -2.05
C LEU A 27 11.04 5.43 -0.81
N VAL A 28 10.25 4.78 0.05
CA VAL A 28 9.73 5.39 1.28
C VAL A 28 10.87 5.62 2.27
N ALA A 29 11.74 4.63 2.48
CA ALA A 29 12.92 4.80 3.33
C ALA A 29 13.88 5.85 2.76
N TRP A 30 14.06 5.90 1.43
CA TRP A 30 14.92 6.86 0.76
C TRP A 30 14.45 8.30 0.97
N ILE A 31 13.14 8.56 0.86
CA ILE A 31 12.56 9.90 1.08
C ILE A 31 12.50 10.27 2.57
N CYS A 32 12.21 9.30 3.44
CA CYS A 32 12.01 9.54 4.88
C CYS A 32 13.28 9.44 5.74
N GLY A 33 14.46 9.35 5.13
CA GLY A 33 15.76 9.39 5.83
C GLY A 33 16.21 8.06 6.46
N GLY A 34 15.64 6.93 6.02
CA GLY A 34 16.04 5.58 6.44
C GLY A 34 14.85 4.69 6.80
N GLN A 35 15.06 3.36 6.74
CA GLN A 35 14.04 2.35 7.02
C GLN A 35 13.57 2.37 8.49
N ASP A 36 14.47 2.77 9.40
CA ASP A 36 14.19 2.89 10.84
C ASP A 36 13.52 4.21 11.24
N SER A 37 13.32 5.12 10.28
CA SER A 37 12.58 6.36 10.49
C SER A 37 11.17 6.08 10.99
N VAL A 38 10.79 6.69 12.12
CA VAL A 38 9.42 6.61 12.67
C VAL A 38 8.38 7.01 11.61
N ILE A 39 8.72 7.98 10.76
CA ILE A 39 7.87 8.46 9.66
C ILE A 39 7.70 7.38 8.59
N ALA A 40 8.78 6.68 8.20
CA ALA A 40 8.70 5.57 7.24
C ALA A 40 7.79 4.45 7.75
N ARG A 41 7.89 4.10 9.05
CA ARG A 41 7.05 3.08 9.68
C ARG A 41 5.57 3.45 9.69
N ILE A 42 5.24 4.72 9.92
CA ILE A 42 3.87 5.22 9.84
C ILE A 42 3.33 5.06 8.41
N ILE A 43 4.13 5.41 7.40
CA ILE A 43 3.73 5.27 5.98
C ILE A 43 3.52 3.80 5.62
N TYR A 44 4.39 2.88 6.04
CA TYR A 44 4.20 1.45 5.78
C TYR A 44 2.95 0.90 6.46
N CYS A 45 2.65 1.32 7.70
CA CYS A 45 1.41 0.94 8.38
C CYS A 45 0.17 1.44 7.62
N LEU A 46 0.18 2.69 7.14
CA LEU A 46 -0.94 3.26 6.37
C LEU A 46 -1.13 2.54 5.02
N VAL A 47 -0.03 2.25 4.32
CA VAL A 47 -0.05 1.48 3.07
C VAL A 47 -0.59 0.06 3.30
N GLY A 48 -0.12 -0.62 4.36
CA GLY A 48 -0.59 -1.96 4.71
C GLY A 48 -2.08 -1.99 5.08
N LEU A 49 -2.55 -1.03 5.89
CA LEU A 49 -3.97 -0.90 6.23
C LEU A 49 -4.84 -0.64 5.00
N ALA A 50 -4.37 0.17 4.06
CA ALA A 50 -5.09 0.43 2.82
C ALA A 50 -5.11 -0.79 1.88
N ALA A 51 -4.05 -1.58 1.84
CA ALA A 51 -4.02 -2.84 1.09
C ALA A 51 -5.02 -3.86 1.66
N ILE A 52 -5.07 -3.99 3.00
CA ILE A 52 -6.06 -4.86 3.69
C ILE A 52 -7.50 -4.38 3.40
N TRP A 53 -7.74 -3.07 3.43
CA TRP A 53 -9.04 -2.50 3.08
C TRP A 53 -9.42 -2.79 1.62
N CYS A 54 -8.46 -2.68 0.70
CA CYS A 54 -8.66 -3.00 -0.71
C CYS A 54 -8.98 -4.48 -0.94
N ILE A 55 -8.30 -5.38 -0.24
CA ILE A 55 -8.59 -6.82 -0.24
C ILE A 55 -10.00 -7.11 0.29
N SER A 56 -10.38 -6.53 1.44
CA SER A 56 -11.72 -6.69 2.00
C SER A 56 -12.82 -6.22 1.04
N LEU A 57 -12.55 -5.15 0.27
CA LEU A 57 -13.46 -4.64 -0.76
C LEU A 57 -13.54 -5.57 -1.99
N LEU A 58 -12.43 -6.18 -2.39
CA LEU A 58 -12.38 -7.18 -3.47
C LEU A 58 -13.26 -8.38 -3.14
N PHE A 59 -13.16 -8.93 -1.93
CA PHE A 59 -13.98 -10.05 -1.45
C PHE A 59 -15.44 -9.68 -1.15
N ARG A 60 -15.72 -8.41 -0.85
CA ARG A 60 -17.08 -7.92 -0.64
C ARG A 60 -17.82 -7.61 -1.95
N ARG A 61 -17.10 -7.41 -3.06
CA ARG A 61 -17.68 -7.15 -4.38
C ARG A 61 -18.16 -8.41 -5.11
N SER A 62 -17.72 -9.59 -4.71
CA SER A 62 -18.28 -10.88 -5.17
C SER A 62 -19.68 -11.20 -4.66
N VAL A 63 -20.26 -10.35 -3.79
CA VAL A 63 -21.62 -10.53 -3.23
C VAL A 63 -22.62 -9.52 -3.80
N VAL A 64 -22.23 -8.69 -4.77
CA VAL A 64 -23.15 -7.80 -5.49
C VAL A 64 -23.13 -8.19 -6.96
N GLU A 65 -23.77 -9.33 -7.23
CA GLU A 65 -24.31 -9.67 -8.54
C GLU A 65 -25.78 -10.04 -8.31
N GLU A 66 -26.62 -9.01 -8.15
CA GLU A 66 -28.04 -8.96 -8.55
C GLU A 66 -28.37 -7.54 -9.00
#